data_AF-A0A7W6EUA2-F1
#
_entry.id   AF-A0A7W6EUA2-F1
#
_cell.length_a   1.000
_cell.length_b   1.000
_cell.length_c   1.000
_cell.angle_alpha   90.00
_cell.angle_beta   90.00
_cell.angle_gamma   90.00
#
_symmetry.space_group_name_H-M   'P 1'
#
loop_
_entity.id
_entity.type
_entity.pdbx_description
1 polymer ?
#
loop_
_entity_poly.entity_id
_entity_poly.type
_entity_poly.pdbx_seq_one_letter_code
_entity_poly.pdbx_strand_id
1 'polypeptide(L)' 'MAKAVPAYIDNQGALHSSPEQAALADLTRVLGRIGAEGGITWVLAKCIIEKRSEIEAIFTDMDAMAKSHGTGANRHG' A
#
# COMPACT_ATOMS: atom_id res chain seq x y z
N MET A 1 5.85 -33.25 20.09
CA MET A 1 5.61 -32.14 21.06
C MET A 1 4.88 -31.01 20.34
N ALA A 2 3.92 -30.35 20.99
CA ALA A 2 3.22 -29.19 20.42
C ALA A 2 4.05 -27.90 20.56
N LYS A 3 3.88 -26.94 19.63
CA LYS A 3 4.54 -25.63 19.62
C LYS A 3 3.55 -24.54 19.17
N ALA A 4 3.73 -23.31 19.67
CA ALA A 4 2.99 -22.12 19.23
C ALA A 4 3.88 -21.22 18.37
N VAL A 5 3.30 -20.59 17.35
CA VAL A 5 3.97 -19.62 16.46
C VAL A 5 3.10 -18.39 16.28
N PRO A 6 3.70 -17.18 16.18
CA PRO A 6 2.96 -15.99 15.78
C PRO A 6 2.49 -16.12 14.32
N ALA A 7 1.32 -15.57 14.03
CA ALA A 7 0.76 -15.47 12.68
C ALA A 7 0.20 -14.06 12.46
N TYR A 8 0.17 -13.63 11.20
CA TYR A 8 -0.31 -12.32 10.80
C TYR A 8 -1.55 -12.50 9.93
N ILE A 9 -2.55 -11.64 10.11
CA ILE A 9 -3.81 -11.73 9.38
C ILE A 9 -3.91 -10.52 8.44
N ASP A 10 -4.22 -10.74 7.17
CA ASP A 10 -4.54 -9.67 6.22
C ASP A 10 -5.97 -9.13 6.43
N ASN A 11 -6.37 -8.08 5.70
CA ASN A 11 -7.71 -7.51 5.88
C ASN A 11 -8.86 -8.44 5.42
N GLN A 12 -8.54 -9.57 4.77
CA GLN A 12 -9.50 -10.59 4.35
C GLN A 12 -9.60 -11.76 5.32
N GLY A 13 -8.81 -11.77 6.39
CA GLY A 13 -8.82 -12.84 7.39
C GLY A 13 -7.86 -14.00 7.07
N ALA A 14 -7.03 -13.91 6.02
CA ALA A 14 -6.09 -14.98 5.70
C ALA A 14 -4.83 -14.89 6.57
N LEU A 15 -4.34 -16.05 7.01
CA LEU A 15 -3.15 -16.17 7.85
C LEU A 15 -1.87 -16.21 7.02
N HIS A 16 -0.88 -15.45 7.45
CA HIS A 16 0.43 -15.28 6.82
C HIS A 16 1.55 -15.48 7.83
N SER A 17 2.72 -15.90 7.33
CA SER A 17 3.88 -16.20 8.17
C SER A 17 4.73 -14.97 8.53
N SER A 18 4.51 -13.84 7.84
CA SER A 18 5.17 -12.56 8.14
C SER A 18 4.26 -11.36 7.89
N PRO A 19 4.54 -10.18 8.50
CA PRO A 19 3.82 -8.95 8.21
C PRO A 19 3.88 -8.56 6.73
N GLU A 20 5.04 -8.76 6.08
CA GLU A 20 5.26 -8.40 4.68
C GLU A 20 4.35 -9.22 3.74
N GLN A 21 4.12 -10.50 4.06
CA GLN A 21 3.22 -11.35 3.28
C GLN A 21 1.76 -10.89 3.40
N ALA A 22 1.31 -10.55 4.61
CA ALA A 22 -0.03 -10.01 4.82
C ALA A 22 -0.22 -8.68 4.07
N ALA A 23 0.76 -7.76 4.18
CA ALA A 23 0.74 -6.49 3.46
C ALA A 23 0.78 -6.66 1.95
N LEU A 24 1.56 -7.62 1.43
CA LEU A 24 1.63 -7.92 0.01
C LEU A 24 0.28 -8.45 -0.54
N ALA A 25 -0.41 -9.28 0.24
CA ALA A 25 -1.74 -9.76 -0.10
C ALA A 25 -2.76 -8.61 -0.16
N ASP A 26 -2.74 -7.73 0.83
CA ASP A 26 -3.58 -6.52 0.86
C ASP A 26 -3.29 -5.60 -0.32
N LEU A 27 -2.02 -5.31 -0.60
CA LEU A 27 -1.62 -4.47 -1.73
C LEU A 27 -2.01 -5.08 -3.07
N THR A 28 -1.80 -6.38 -3.26
CA THR A 28 -2.22 -7.08 -4.49
C THR A 28 -3.72 -6.96 -4.70
N ARG A 29 -4.51 -7.02 -3.62
CA ARG A 29 -5.96 -6.85 -3.67
C ARG A 29 -6.37 -5.42 -3.99
N VAL A 30 -5.73 -4.41 -3.37
CA VAL A 30 -5.99 -2.99 -3.65
C VAL A 30 -5.70 -2.66 -5.11
N LEU A 31 -4.60 -3.18 -5.66
CA LEU A 31 -4.21 -2.96 -7.05
C LEU A 31 -5.10 -3.72 -8.06
N GLY A 32 -5.81 -4.76 -7.62
CA GLY A 32 -6.69 -5.55 -8.47
C GLY A 32 -5.94 -6.32 -9.57
N ARG A 33 -6.62 -6.71 -10.65
CA ARG A 33 -5.96 -7.35 -11.80
C ARG A 33 -5.44 -6.29 -12.74
N ILE A 34 -4.10 -6.19 -12.85
CA ILE A 34 -3.43 -5.35 -13.83
C ILE A 34 -2.81 -6.28 -14.89
N GLY A 35 -3.22 -6.11 -16.15
CA GLY A 35 -2.76 -6.93 -17.28
C GLY A 35 -3.51 -8.25 -17.46
N ALA A 36 -3.10 -9.01 -18.49
CA ALA A 36 -3.86 -10.15 -19.00
C ALA A 36 -3.91 -11.38 -18.06
N GLU A 37 -2.95 -11.57 -17.15
CA GLU A 37 -2.87 -12.80 -16.34
C GLU A 37 -2.36 -12.57 -14.90
N GLY A 38 -2.69 -11.44 -14.26
CA GLY A 38 -2.54 -11.25 -12.80
C GLY A 38 -1.11 -11.26 -12.21
N GLY A 39 -0.08 -11.61 -13.00
CA GLY A 39 1.31 -11.68 -12.54
C GLY A 39 1.95 -10.30 -12.30
N ILE A 40 1.51 -9.26 -13.02
CA ILE A 40 2.05 -7.91 -12.88
C ILE A 40 1.66 -7.30 -11.53
N THR A 41 0.42 -7.53 -11.07
CA THR A 41 -0.08 -6.98 -9.81
C THR A 41 0.82 -7.37 -8.64
N TRP A 42 1.21 -8.64 -8.55
CA TRP A 42 2.05 -9.12 -7.46
C TRP A 42 3.45 -8.50 -7.49
N VAL A 43 4.05 -8.42 -8.68
CA VAL A 43 5.37 -7.77 -8.86
C VAL A 43 5.30 -6.30 -8.49
N LEU A 44 4.24 -5.59 -8.90
CA LEU A 44 4.04 -4.19 -8.57
C LEU A 44 3.85 -4.00 -7.05
N ALA A 45 3.03 -4.84 -6.41
CA ALA A 45 2.83 -4.80 -4.97
C ALA A 45 4.16 -4.99 -4.21
N LYS A 46 5.01 -5.91 -4.67
CA LYS A 46 6.36 -6.10 -4.12
C LYS A 46 7.24 -4.87 -4.32
N CYS A 47 7.24 -4.25 -5.51
CA CYS A 47 7.98 -3.03 -5.77
C CYS A 47 7.53 -1.87 -4.87
N ILE A 48 6.23 -1.75 -4.59
CA ILE A 48 5.70 -0.74 -3.66
C ILE A 48 6.26 -0.94 -2.25
N ILE A 49 6.32 -2.18 -1.76
CA ILE A 49 6.92 -2.49 -0.45
C ILE A 49 8.41 -2.14 -0.44
N GLU A 50 9.14 -2.53 -1.49
CA GLU A 50 10.59 -2.25 -1.60
C GLU A 50 10.90 -0.76 -1.68
N LYS A 51 9.98 0.04 -2.25
CA LYS A 51 10.10 1.48 -2.45
C LYS A 51 9.26 2.32 -1.50
N ARG A 52 8.80 1.72 -0.40
CA ARG A 52 7.82 2.32 0.51
C ARG A 52 8.17 3.75 0.94
N SER A 53 9.39 3.98 1.42
CA SER A 53 9.80 5.31 1.93
C SER A 53 9.81 6.39 0.85
N GLU A 54 10.29 6.07 -0.34
CA GLU A 54 10.31 6.97 -1.49
C GLU A 54 8.88 7.32 -1.93
N ILE A 55 8.00 6.31 -2.00
CA ILE A 55 6.58 6.48 -2.36
C ILE A 55 5.83 7.31 -1.32
N GLU A 56 6.04 7.05 -0.02
CA GLU A 56 5.43 7.82 1.07
C GLU A 56 5.87 9.30 1.06
N ALA A 57 7.13 9.58 0.72
CA ALA A 57 7.62 10.95 0.56
C ALA A 57 6.93 11.66 -0.61
N ILE A 58 6.80 11.00 -1.77
CA ILE A 58 6.08 11.54 -2.94
C ILE A 58 4.64 11.89 -2.59
N PHE A 59 3.92 11.00 -1.89
CA PHE A 59 2.54 11.28 -1.47
C PHE A 59 2.45 12.42 -0.46
N THR A 60 3.41 12.52 0.46
CA THR A 60 3.50 13.63 1.42
C THR A 60 3.67 14.97 0.71
N ASP A 61 4.59 15.04 -0.26
CA ASP A 61 4.83 16.25 -1.05
C ASP A 61 3.59 16.62 -1.89
N MET A 62 2.94 15.63 -2.50
CA MET A 62 1.70 15.82 -3.26
C MET A 62 0.59 16.41 -2.39
N ASP A 63 0.38 15.88 -1.18
CA ASP A 63 -0.61 16.38 -0.23
C ASP A 63 -0.30 17.82 0.23
N ALA A 64 0.99 18.15 0.40
CA ALA A 64 1.41 19.50 0.73
C ALA A 64 1.11 20.49 -0.40
N MET A 65 1.36 20.09 -1.66
CA MET A 65 1.01 20.89 -2.84
C MET A 65 -0.51 21.05 -2.98
N ALA A 66 -1.30 20.00 -2.79
CA ALA A 66 -2.76 20.09 -2.87
C ALA A 66 -3.35 21.06 -1.83
N LYS A 67 -2.82 21.05 -0.60
CA LYS A 67 -3.21 22.01 0.46
C LYS A 67 -2.86 23.45 0.11
N SER A 68 -1.69 23.69 -0.48
CA SER A 68 -1.28 25.04 -0.88
C SER A 68 -2.15 25.58 -2.03
N HIS A 69 -2.53 24.72 -2.98
CA HIS A 69 -3.45 25.06 -4.08
C HIS A 69 -4.88 25.35 -3.59
N GLY A 70 -5.40 24.59 -2.61
CA GLY A 70 -6.74 24.81 -2.05
C GLY A 70 -6.90 26.08 -1.20
N THR A 71 -5.80 26.69 -0.75
CA THR A 71 -5.82 27.85 0.18
C THR A 71 -5.84 29.20 -0.55
N GLY A 72 -5.76 29.23 -1.88
CA GLY A 72 -5.73 30.46 -2.69
C GLY A 72 -7.09 31.01 -3.16
N ALA A 73 -8.18 30.25 -3.05
CA ALA A 73 -9.45 30.57 -3.73
C ALA A 73 -10.41 31.50 -2.96
N ASN A 74 -10.08 31.95 -1.74
CA ASN A 74 -11.01 32.77 -0.93
C ASN A 74 -10.32 33.92 -0.18
N ARG A 75 -9.68 34.84 -0.92
CA ARG A 75 -9.14 36.09 -0.38
C ARG A 75 -9.53 37.30 -1.23
N HIS A 76 -10.82 37.48 -1.52
CA HIS A 76 -11.37 38.75 -1.96
C HIS A 76 -12.79 38.92 -1.38
N GLY A 77 -12.86 39.61 -0.24
CA GLY A 77 -14.07 40.10 0.41
C GLY A 77 -13.70 41.29 1.27
#